data_AF-A0A2Z6N3V7-F1
#
_entry.id   AF-A0A2Z6N3V7-F1
#
_cell.length_a   1.000
_cell.length_b   1.000
_cell.length_c   1.000
_cell.angle_alpha   90.00
_cell.angle_beta   90.00
_cell.angle_gamma   90.00
#
_symmetry.space_group_name_H-M   'P 1'
#
loop_
_entity.id
_entity.type
_entity.pdbx_description
1 polymer ?
#
loop_
_entity_poly.entity_id
_entity_poly.type
_entity_poly.pdbx_seq_one_letter_code
_entity_poly.pdbx_strand_id
1 'polypeptide(L)'
;MRVMDTSKELYNLHSIIDQSLLKAARPIGLERYVELALRCVKEYAAERPSMAEVAKEIESIIELVGVNPDSESAPTTETYVDAGAGDGKHPYVNDDEFEYSGMFPTTRVDPQ
;
A
#
# COMPACT_ATOMS: atom_id res chain seq x y z
N MET A 1 25.11 6.91 15.40
CA MET A 1 25.83 6.64 14.14
C MET A 1 24.95 7.13 13.00
N ARG A 2 25.30 8.20 12.29
CA ARG A 2 24.55 8.60 11.08
C ARG A 2 25.04 7.71 9.95
N VAL A 3 24.21 6.74 9.56
CA VAL A 3 24.55 5.77 8.51
C VAL A 3 24.35 6.40 7.12
N MET A 4 23.59 7.48 7.03
CA MET A 4 23.26 8.19 5.81
C MET A 4 23.88 9.59 5.76
N ASP A 5 24.40 9.97 4.61
CA ASP A 5 25.03 11.27 4.34
C ASP A 5 24.42 11.89 3.08
N THR A 6 23.55 12.89 3.26
CA THR A 6 22.80 13.49 2.14
C THR A 6 23.67 14.25 1.13
N SER A 7 24.93 14.52 1.46
CA SER A 7 25.88 15.21 0.58
C SER A 7 26.62 14.27 -0.38
N LYS A 8 26.49 12.96 -0.19
CA LYS A 8 27.19 11.93 -0.97
C LYS A 8 26.26 11.23 -1.96
N GLU A 9 26.86 10.64 -2.99
CA GLU A 9 26.14 9.79 -3.94
C GLU A 9 25.37 8.69 -3.21
N LEU A 10 24.12 8.49 -3.63
CA LEU A 10 23.17 7.53 -3.04
C LEU A 10 23.09 7.61 -1.51
N TYR A 11 23.36 8.79 -0.97
CA TYR A 11 23.43 9.10 0.44
C TYR A 11 24.35 8.19 1.28
N ASN A 12 25.39 7.63 0.66
CA ASN A 12 26.27 6.63 1.25
C ASN A 12 25.54 5.34 1.72
N LEU A 13 24.39 5.04 1.12
CA LEU A 13 23.56 3.87 1.44
C LEU A 13 23.97 2.61 0.68
N HIS A 14 25.13 2.62 0.01
CA HIS A 14 25.63 1.49 -0.78
C HIS A 14 25.69 0.17 0.00
N SER A 15 25.90 0.20 1.31
CA SER A 15 25.94 -1.01 2.15
C SER A 15 24.56 -1.50 2.62
N ILE A 16 23.52 -0.67 2.51
CA ILE A 16 22.16 -0.97 2.94
C ILE A 16 21.29 -1.36 1.74
N ILE A 17 21.48 -0.67 0.61
CA ILE A 17 20.73 -0.91 -0.62
C ILE A 17 21.19 -2.22 -1.24
N ASP A 18 20.22 -2.99 -1.74
CA ASP A 18 20.49 -4.22 -2.47
C ASP A 18 21.46 -3.96 -3.63
N GLN A 19 22.58 -4.68 -3.65
CA GLN A 19 23.63 -4.53 -4.66
C GLN A 19 23.13 -4.80 -6.08
N SER A 20 22.07 -5.59 -6.25
CA SER A 20 21.45 -5.83 -7.56
C SER A 20 20.84 -4.55 -8.15
N LEU A 21 20.26 -3.69 -7.29
CA LEU A 21 19.66 -2.41 -7.69
C LEU A 21 20.73 -1.36 -8.04
N LEU A 22 21.93 -1.47 -7.47
CA LEU A 22 23.06 -0.58 -7.76
C LEU A 22 23.77 -0.92 -9.08
N LYS A 23 23.63 -2.17 -9.56
CA LYS A 23 24.22 -2.64 -10.83
C LYS A 23 23.37 -2.30 -12.04
N ALA A 24 22.05 -2.29 -11.87
CA ALA A 24 21.16 -1.65 -12.83
C ALA A 24 21.47 -0.15 -12.83
N ALA A 25 21.42 0.50 -14.00
CA ALA A 25 21.74 1.92 -14.16
C ALA A 25 21.16 2.77 -13.02
N ARG A 26 21.92 3.79 -12.58
CA ARG A 26 21.61 4.67 -11.43
C ARG A 26 20.09 4.82 -11.27
N PRO A 27 19.47 4.24 -10.22
CA PRO A 27 18.02 4.18 -10.14
C PRO A 27 17.47 5.59 -10.02
N ILE A 28 16.94 6.07 -11.14
CA ILE A 28 16.22 7.34 -11.24
C ILE A 28 15.09 7.25 -10.20
N GLY A 29 14.97 8.23 -9.31
CA GLY A 29 13.96 8.21 -8.24
C GLY A 29 14.38 7.57 -6.90
N LEU A 30 15.54 6.92 -6.79
CA LEU A 30 16.01 6.36 -5.52
C LEU A 30 16.19 7.42 -4.42
N GLU A 31 16.73 8.59 -4.78
CA GLU A 31 16.91 9.70 -3.83
C GLU A 31 15.57 10.14 -3.24
N ARG A 32 14.56 10.35 -4.09
CA ARG A 32 13.19 10.68 -3.66
C ARG A 32 12.55 9.58 -2.81
N TYR A 33 12.78 8.32 -3.17
CA TYR A 33 12.27 7.19 -2.40
C TYR A 33 12.88 7.15 -1.00
N VAL A 34 14.19 7.38 -0.87
CA VAL A 34 14.87 7.46 0.43
C VAL A 34 14.33 8.64 1.25
N GLU A 35 14.13 9.81 0.65
CA GLU A 35 13.53 10.97 1.33
C GLU A 35 12.11 10.66 1.87
N LEU A 36 11.29 9.94 1.10
CA LEU A 36 9.99 9.46 1.55
C LEU A 36 10.12 8.46 2.72
N ALA A 37 11.01 7.48 2.60
CA ALA A 37 11.26 6.50 3.65
C ALA A 37 11.70 7.16 4.97
N LEU A 38 12.55 8.19 4.90
CA LEU A 38 12.98 8.96 6.08
C LEU A 38 11.83 9.71 6.74
N ARG A 39 10.88 10.24 5.95
CA ARG A 39 9.68 10.88 6.51
C ARG A 39 8.76 9.87 7.20
N CYS A 40 8.61 8.67 6.64
CA CYS A 40 7.80 7.60 7.25
C CYS A 40 8.31 7.15 8.63
N VAL A 41 9.62 7.23 8.88
CA VAL A 41 10.26 6.76 10.11
C VAL A 41 10.61 7.87 11.10
N LYS A 42 10.07 9.08 10.92
CA LYS A 42 10.26 10.16 11.91
C LYS A 42 9.76 9.77 13.29
N GLU A 43 10.43 10.26 14.33
CA GLU A 43 10.09 9.97 15.73
C GLU A 43 8.65 10.39 16.05
N TYR A 44 8.25 11.59 15.62
CA TYR A 44 6.93 12.13 15.87
C TYR A 44 5.93 11.69 14.80
N ALA A 45 4.83 11.06 15.24
CA ALA A 45 3.77 10.60 14.35
C ALA A 45 3.16 11.73 13.50
N ALA A 46 3.06 12.95 14.05
CA ALA A 46 2.52 14.11 13.35
C ALA A 46 3.39 14.58 12.17
N GLU A 47 4.66 14.16 12.09
CA GLU A 47 5.53 14.48 10.97
C GLU A 47 5.61 13.35 9.92
N ARG A 48 4.96 12.21 10.18
CA ARG A 48 4.89 11.10 9.23
C ARG A 48 3.78 11.40 8.22
N PRO A 49 4.02 11.14 6.92
CA PRO A 49 2.97 11.24 5.92
C PRO A 49 1.88 10.21 6.21
N SER A 50 0.65 10.53 5.83
CA SER A 50 -0.42 9.55 5.76
C SER A 50 -0.10 8.49 4.69
N MET A 51 -0.61 7.27 4.85
CA MET A 51 -0.38 6.21 3.85
C MET A 51 -0.90 6.58 2.46
N ALA A 52 -1.92 7.45 2.35
CA ALA A 52 -2.40 7.96 1.08
C ALA A 52 -1.37 8.87 0.39
N GLU A 53 -0.70 9.75 1.15
CA GLU A 53 0.40 10.56 0.63
C GLU A 53 1.60 9.70 0.23
N VAL A 54 1.91 8.66 1.02
CA VAL A 54 2.98 7.70 0.69
C VAL A 54 2.70 7.01 -0.65
N ALA A 55 1.48 6.51 -0.88
CA ALA A 55 1.11 5.84 -2.13
C ALA A 55 1.25 6.79 -3.33
N LYS A 56 0.70 8.00 -3.22
CA LYS A 56 0.77 9.02 -4.27
C LYS A 56 2.19 9.42 -4.63
N GLU A 57 3.07 9.52 -3.64
CA GLU A 57 4.46 9.84 -3.88
C GLU A 57 5.23 8.68 -4.53
N ILE A 58 4.91 7.43 -4.18
CA ILE A 58 5.48 6.25 -4.86
C ILE A 58 5.05 6.22 -6.33
N GLU A 59 3.77 6.46 -6.62
CA GLU A 59 3.26 6.56 -8.00
C GLU A 59 4.01 7.65 -8.78
N SER A 60 4.18 8.83 -8.18
CA SER A 60 4.93 9.94 -8.80
C SER A 60 6.40 9.58 -9.05
N ILE A 61 7.04 8.82 -8.14
CA ILE A 61 8.42 8.35 -8.34
C ILE A 61 8.48 7.38 -9.52
N ILE A 62 7.52 6.46 -9.65
CA ILE A 62 7.46 5.51 -10.78
C ILE A 62 7.29 6.27 -12.10
N GLU A 63 6.37 7.24 -12.15
CA GLU A 63 6.16 8.09 -13.33
C GLU A 63 7.44 8.84 -13.75
N LEU A 64 8.20 9.36 -12.78
CA LEU A 64 9.48 10.05 -13.04
C LEU A 64 10.54 9.17 -13.70
N VAL A 65 10.49 7.86 -13.47
CA VAL A 65 11.42 6.89 -14.09
C VAL A 65 11.00 6.55 -15.52
N GLY A 66 9.79 6.94 -15.94
CA GLY A 66 9.26 6.62 -17.27
C GLY A 66 8.91 5.13 -17.43
N VAL A 67 8.79 4.39 -16.33
CA VAL A 67 8.16 3.07 -16.33
C VAL A 67 6.65 3.29 -16.38
N ASN A 68 6.02 2.81 -17.45
CA ASN A 68 4.57 2.87 -17.62
C ASN A 68 3.89 2.03 -16.52
N PRO A 69 3.20 2.63 -15.53
CA PRO A 69 2.55 1.88 -14.46
C PRO A 69 1.35 1.05 -14.98
N ASP A 70 0.82 1.41 -16.15
CA ASP A 70 -0.29 0.70 -16.80
C ASP A 70 0.13 -0.64 -17.43
N SER A 71 1.42 -0.95 -17.51
CA SER A 71 1.89 -2.21 -18.10
C SER A 71 1.65 -3.44 -17.20
N GLU A 72 1.36 -3.26 -15.90
CA GLU A 72 1.05 -4.35 -14.96
C GLU A 72 -0.30 -4.20 -14.24
N SER A 73 -1.14 -3.24 -14.63
CA SER A 73 -2.50 -3.12 -14.09
C SER A 73 -3.47 -3.94 -14.95
N ALA A 74 -3.55 -5.25 -14.70
CA ALA A 74 -4.68 -6.02 -15.20
C ALA A 74 -5.94 -5.56 -14.43
N PRO A 75 -6.97 -5.00 -15.09
CA PRO A 75 -8.22 -4.71 -14.41
C PRO A 75 -8.88 -6.03 -14.01
N THR A 76 -8.91 -6.36 -12.72
CA THR A 76 -9.79 -7.40 -12.18
C THR A 76 -11.21 -6.84 -12.09
N THR A 77 -11.82 -6.54 -13.22
CA THR A 77 -13.28 -6.38 -13.29
C THR A 77 -13.86 -7.75 -13.62
N GLU A 78 -14.14 -8.54 -12.60
CA GLU A 78 -15.03 -9.70 -12.72
C GLU A 78 -16.46 -9.18 -12.90
N THR A 79 -16.87 -8.95 -14.14
CA THR A 79 -18.28 -8.83 -14.48
C THR A 79 -18.90 -10.22 -14.42
N TYR A 80 -19.54 -10.55 -13.30
CA TYR A 80 -20.43 -11.71 -13.24
C TYR A 80 -21.55 -11.50 -14.25
N VAL A 81 -21.52 -12.29 -15.32
CA VAL A 81 -22.65 -12.42 -16.24
C VAL A 81 -23.77 -13.11 -15.47
N ASP A 82 -24.84 -12.36 -15.19
CA ASP A 82 -26.12 -12.91 -14.79
C ASP A 82 -26.70 -13.67 -16.00
N ALA A 83 -26.30 -14.92 -16.12
CA ALA A 83 -26.84 -15.88 -17.07
C ALA A 83 -27.61 -16.93 -16.26
N GLY A 84 -28.93 -16.76 -16.13
CA GLY A 84 -29.68 -17.63 -15.25
C GLY A 84 -31.20 -17.58 -15.34
N ALA A 85 -31.80 -17.55 -16.54
CA ALA A 85 -33.09 -18.24 -16.71
C ALA A 85 -32.81 -19.74 -16.79
N GLY A 86 -32.64 -20.39 -15.63
CA GLY A 86 -32.38 -21.82 -15.55
C GLY A 86 -31.96 -22.25 -14.15
N ASP A 87 -32.88 -22.94 -13.47
CA ASP A 87 -32.72 -23.78 -12.29
C ASP A 87 -31.27 -24.05 -11.83
N GLY A 88 -30.84 -23.32 -10.80
CA GLY A 88 -29.53 -23.46 -10.18
C GLY A 88 -29.56 -22.92 -8.76
N LYS A 89 -30.02 -23.76 -7.81
CA LYS A 89 -30.04 -23.43 -6.37
C LYS A 89 -28.62 -23.04 -5.91
N HIS A 90 -28.47 -21.78 -5.51
CA HIS A 90 -27.24 -21.26 -4.92
C HIS A 90 -26.95 -21.98 -3.59
N PRO A 91 -25.76 -22.56 -3.37
CA PRO A 91 -25.49 -23.44 -2.22
C PRO A 91 -25.35 -22.72 -0.87
N TYR A 92 -25.49 -21.39 -0.84
CA TYR A 92 -25.44 -20.58 0.39
C TYR A 92 -26.78 -19.96 0.79
N VAL A 93 -27.90 -20.47 0.29
CA VAL A 93 -29.23 -20.14 0.83
C VAL A 93 -29.62 -21.24 1.81
N ASN A 94 -28.98 -21.24 2.98
CA ASN A 94 -29.54 -21.84 4.19
C ASN A 94 -29.82 -20.67 5.14
N ASP A 95 -31.11 -20.39 5.33
CA ASP A 95 -31.61 -19.34 6.23
C ASP A 95 -31.74 -19.82 7.69
N ASP A 96 -30.96 -20.83 8.09
CA ASP A 96 -30.99 -21.34 9.45
C ASP A 96 -29.56 -21.62 9.95
N GLU A 97 -29.30 -21.15 11.17
CA GLU A 97 -28.26 -21.64 12.09
C GLU A 97 -26.87 -20.98 12.07
N PHE A 98 -26.81 -19.69 12.43
CA PHE A 98 -25.72 -19.20 13.28
C PHE A 98 -26.30 -18.33 14.40
N GLU A 99 -26.64 -18.96 15.52
CA GLU A 99 -26.81 -18.24 16.79
C GLU A 99 -25.46 -17.67 17.22
N TYR A 100 -25.24 -16.38 16.91
CA TYR A 100 -24.10 -15.62 17.39
C TYR A 100 -24.23 -15.43 18.92
N SER A 101 -23.59 -16.30 19.70
CA SER A 101 -23.50 -16.20 21.18
C SER A 101 -22.60 -15.05 21.66
N GLY A 102 -22.42 -13.99 20.86
CA GLY A 102 -21.68 -12.80 21.27
C GLY A 102 -22.62 -11.77 21.87
N MET A 103 -22.69 -11.77 23.21
CA MET A 103 -23.29 -10.68 23.96
C MET A 103 -22.48 -9.39 23.72
N PHE A 104 -22.91 -8.53 22.81
CA PHE A 104 -22.37 -7.17 22.70
C PHE A 104 -22.93 -6.35 23.88
N PRO A 105 -22.11 -5.83 24.81
CA PRO A 105 -22.61 -4.89 25.80
C PRO A 105 -23.07 -3.61 25.09
N THR A 106 -24.35 -3.29 25.21
CA THR A 106 -24.90 -2.02 24.72
C THR A 106 -24.37 -0.90 25.62
N THR A 107 -23.29 -0.24 25.24
CA THR A 107 -22.94 1.05 25.86
C THR A 107 -23.95 2.08 25.39
N ARG A 108 -24.95 2.38 26.24
CA ARG A 108 -25.75 3.59 26.11
C ARG A 108 -24.88 4.76 26.55
N VAL A 109 -24.51 5.61 25.60
CA VAL A 109 -23.91 6.91 25.87
C VAL A 109 -25.07 7.90 25.99
N ASP A 110 -25.38 8.31 27.22
CA ASP A 110 -26.29 9.43 27.46
C ASP A 110 -25.53 10.76 27.23
N PRO A 111 -26.07 11.69 26.42
CA PRO A 111 -25.52 13.04 26.30
C PRO A 111 -25.78 13.84 27.59
N GLN A 112 -24.75 14.52 28.11
CA GLN A 112 -24.87 15.60 29.10
C GLN A 112 -25.07 16.95 28.43
#